data_AF-A0A4P9XWV0-F1
#
_entry.id   AF-A0A4P9XWV0-F1
#
_cell.length_a   1.000
_cell.length_b   1.000
_cell.length_c   1.000
_cell.angle_alpha   90.00
_cell.angle_beta   90.00
_cell.angle_gamma   90.00
#
_symmetry.space_group_name_H-M   'P 1'
#
loop_
_entity.id
_entity.type
_entity.pdbx_description
1 polymer ?
#
loop_
_entity_poly.entity_id
_entity_poly.type
_entity_poly.pdbx_seq_one_letter_code
_entity_poly.pdbx_strand_id
1 'polypeptide(L)'
;MSFRQQFMKNWWRVEVAPIVAVLGVAVGGAAWYVSRLARGSQVVWDRRNNPYPWLHVEQTTNQKMFAVNQQFERSYVRDRL
;
A
#
# COMPACT_ATOMS: atom_id res chain seq x y z
N MET A 1 12.93 35.70 -9.91
CA MET A 1 12.46 34.52 -9.13
C MET A 1 12.54 33.31 -10.02
N SER A 2 13.00 32.17 -9.51
CA SER A 2 13.05 30.92 -10.29
C SER A 2 11.63 30.41 -10.56
N PHE A 3 11.39 29.84 -11.74
CA PHE A 3 10.10 29.24 -12.12
C PHE A 3 9.54 28.29 -11.04
N ARG A 4 10.42 27.55 -10.37
CA ARG A 4 10.07 26.65 -9.24
C ARG A 4 9.51 27.40 -8.03
N GLN A 5 10.06 28.56 -7.71
CA GLN A 5 9.61 29.38 -6.57
C GLN A 5 8.23 29.99 -6.85
N GLN A 6 7.98 30.39 -8.09
CA GLN A 6 6.70 30.95 -8.50
C GLN A 6 5.58 29.89 -8.49
N PHE A 7 5.91 28.65 -8.87
CA PHE A 7 5.01 27.51 -8.78
C PHE A 7 4.69 27.12 -7.32
N MET A 8 5.71 27.05 -6.45
CA MET A 8 5.55 26.60 -5.05
C MET A 8 4.90 27.65 -4.12
N LYS A 9 4.85 28.93 -4.51
CA LYS A 9 4.29 30.01 -3.69
C LYS A 9 2.82 29.80 -3.31
N ASN A 10 2.03 29.22 -4.21
CA ASN A 10 0.60 29.04 -3.99
C ASN A 10 0.26 27.76 -3.18
N TRP A 11 1.19 26.81 -3.11
CA TRP A 11 0.98 25.52 -2.44
C TRP A 11 1.00 25.64 -0.91
N TRP A 12 1.68 26.65 -0.37
CA TRP A 12 1.80 26.91 1.06
C TRP A 12 0.83 27.99 1.58
N ARG A 13 -0.15 28.41 0.76
CA ARG A 13 -1.20 29.33 1.23
C ARG A 13 -2.08 28.58 2.24
N VAL A 14 -2.45 29.25 3.35
CA VAL A 14 -3.26 28.68 4.44
C VAL A 14 -4.61 28.15 3.94
N GLU A 15 -5.16 28.73 2.88
CA GLU A 15 -6.40 28.30 2.23
C GLU A 15 -6.25 27.00 1.42
N VAL A 16 -5.06 26.76 0.86
CA VAL A 16 -4.79 25.65 -0.08
C VAL A 16 -4.15 24.46 0.64
N ALA A 17 -3.34 24.72 1.67
CA ALA A 17 -2.62 23.70 2.42
C ALA A 17 -3.53 22.57 2.96
N PRO A 18 -4.73 22.84 3.52
CA PRO A 18 -5.64 21.77 3.96
C PRO A 18 -6.13 20.89 2.81
N ILE A 19 -6.43 21.48 1.66
CA ILE A 19 -6.91 20.74 0.47
C ILE A 19 -5.83 19.81 -0.05
N VAL A 20 -4.60 20.33 -0.19
CA VAL A 20 -3.45 19.53 -0.64
C VAL A 20 -3.11 18.44 0.36
N ALA A 21 -3.23 18.69 1.67
CA ALA A 21 -3.01 17.68 2.70
C ALA A 21 -4.00 16.52 2.59
N VAL A 22 -5.31 16.81 2.49
CA VAL A 22 -6.34 15.76 2.34
C VAL A 22 -6.15 14.98 1.05
N LEU A 23 -5.87 15.68 -0.05
CA LEU A 23 -5.61 15.03 -1.34
C LEU A 23 -4.36 14.14 -1.28
N GLY A 24 -3.28 14.62 -0.65
CA GLY A 24 -2.05 13.87 -0.47
C GLY A 24 -2.28 12.59 0.34
N VAL A 25 -3.05 12.67 1.43
CA VAL A 25 -3.45 11.50 2.23
C VAL A 25 -4.32 10.54 1.42
N ALA A 26 -5.28 11.06 0.65
CA ALA A 26 -6.17 10.22 -0.16
C ALA A 26 -5.42 9.46 -1.26
N VAL A 27 -4.62 10.15 -2.06
CA VAL A 27 -3.84 9.55 -3.15
C VAL A 27 -2.74 8.64 -2.58
N GLY A 28 -2.05 9.07 -1.53
CA GLY A 28 -1.04 8.27 -0.84
C GLY A 28 -1.63 7.00 -0.22
N GLY A 29 -2.76 7.11 0.46
CA GLY A 29 -3.48 5.97 1.05
C GLY A 29 -4.00 5.00 -0.02
N ALA A 30 -4.54 5.50 -1.13
CA ALA A 30 -4.98 4.67 -2.25
C ALA A 30 -3.81 3.93 -2.90
N ALA A 31 -2.70 4.62 -3.18
CA ALA A 31 -1.50 4.02 -3.75
C ALA A 31 -0.91 2.94 -2.81
N TRP A 32 -0.82 3.24 -1.52
CA TRP A 32 -0.41 2.28 -0.50
C TRP A 32 -1.32 1.05 -0.49
N TYR A 33 -2.64 1.25 -0.51
CA TYR A 33 -3.60 0.15 -0.44
C TYR A 33 -3.55 -0.75 -1.69
N VAL A 34 -3.44 -0.15 -2.89
CA VAL A 34 -3.22 -0.92 -4.13
C VAL A 34 -1.93 -1.71 -4.06
N SER A 35 -0.84 -1.12 -3.55
CA SER A 35 0.43 -1.85 -3.38
C SER A 35 0.29 -3.04 -2.42
N ARG A 36 -0.55 -2.92 -1.38
CA ARG A 36 -0.85 -4.02 -0.45
C ARG A 36 -1.63 -5.13 -1.15
N LEU A 37 -2.66 -4.79 -1.92
CA LEU A 37 -3.48 -5.74 -2.66
C LEU A 37 -2.67 -6.49 -3.72
N ALA A 38 -1.80 -5.78 -4.45
CA ALA A 38 -0.89 -6.36 -5.43
C ALA A 38 0.04 -7.42 -4.82
N ARG A 39 0.33 -7.33 -3.51
CA ARG A 39 1.19 -8.26 -2.78
C ARG A 39 0.42 -9.37 -2.06
N GLY A 40 -0.85 -9.59 -2.38
CA GLY A 40 -1.62 -10.73 -1.84
C GLY A 40 -1.12 -12.09 -2.35
N SER A 41 -1.35 -13.15 -1.58
CA SER A 41 -1.01 -14.54 -1.94
C SER A 41 -1.83 -15.06 -3.13
N GLN A 42 -2.94 -14.41 -3.45
CA GLN A 42 -3.79 -14.70 -4.60
C GLN A 42 -3.28 -14.07 -5.92
N VAL A 43 -2.32 -13.14 -5.85
CA VAL A 43 -1.81 -12.42 -7.03
C VAL A 43 -0.53 -13.05 -7.54
N VAL A 44 -0.55 -13.54 -8.78
CA VAL A 44 0.62 -14.16 -9.43
C VAL A 44 1.32 -13.11 -10.30
N TRP A 45 2.52 -12.67 -9.88
CA TRP A 45 3.39 -11.79 -10.67
C TRP A 45 4.39 -12.62 -11.48
N ASP A 46 5.14 -13.51 -10.81
CA ASP A 46 6.06 -14.43 -11.48
C ASP A 46 5.41 -15.80 -11.73
N ARG A 47 4.94 -16.02 -12.97
CA ARG A 47 4.39 -17.32 -13.39
C ARG A 47 5.44 -18.40 -13.63
N ARG A 48 6.72 -18.04 -13.75
CA ARG A 48 7.80 -18.97 -14.11
C ARG A 48 8.42 -19.59 -12.87
N ASN A 49 8.74 -18.78 -11.86
CA ASN A 49 9.41 -19.26 -10.65
C ASN A 49 8.45 -19.47 -9.47
N ASN A 50 7.30 -18.78 -9.43
CA ASN A 50 6.33 -18.89 -8.35
C ASN A 50 4.88 -18.85 -8.86
N PRO A 51 4.46 -19.84 -9.67
CA PRO A 51 3.12 -19.86 -10.26
C PRO A 51 1.99 -19.94 -9.23
N TYR A 52 2.28 -20.43 -8.02
CA TYR A 52 1.30 -20.77 -7.00
C TYR A 52 1.67 -20.18 -5.61
N PRO A 53 1.66 -18.86 -5.44
CA PRO A 53 2.11 -18.19 -4.22
C PRO A 53 1.34 -18.59 -2.96
N TRP A 54 0.10 -19.08 -3.10
CA TRP A 54 -0.71 -19.57 -1.99
C TRP A 54 -0.23 -20.90 -1.38
N LEU A 55 0.56 -21.71 -2.09
CA LEU A 55 1.10 -22.97 -1.56
C LEU A 55 2.09 -22.74 -0.41
N HIS A 56 2.65 -21.54 -0.31
CA HIS A 56 3.63 -21.19 0.72
C HIS A 56 3.02 -20.49 1.94
N VAL A 57 1.68 -20.46 2.04
CA VAL A 57 1.03 -19.85 3.20
C VAL A 57 0.65 -20.92 4.22
N GLU A 58 1.25 -20.82 5.41
CA GLU A 58 0.95 -21.69 6.55
C GLU A 58 -0.46 -21.40 7.10
N GLN A 59 -1.11 -22.43 7.65
CA GLN A 59 -2.46 -22.32 8.21
C GLN A 59 -2.55 -21.36 9.41
N THR A 60 -1.45 -21.20 10.17
CA THR A 60 -1.38 -20.30 11.34
C THR A 60 -1.11 -18.84 10.95
N THR A 61 -1.00 -18.52 9.66
CA THR A 61 -0.67 -17.17 9.17
C THR A 61 -1.92 -16.37 8.78
N ASN A 62 -2.02 -15.15 9.30
CA ASN A 62 -3.07 -14.22 8.94
C ASN A 62 -2.83 -13.60 7.56
N GLN A 63 -3.72 -13.87 6.60
CA GLN A 63 -3.68 -13.23 5.28
C GLN A 63 -4.46 -11.90 5.22
N LYS A 64 -5.39 -11.69 6.16
CA LYS A 64 -6.24 -10.49 6.20
C LYS A 64 -5.42 -9.31 6.72
N MET A 65 -5.83 -8.11 6.35
CA MET A 65 -5.21 -6.88 6.87
C MET A 65 -5.40 -6.75 8.39
N PHE A 66 -6.54 -7.21 8.89
CA PHE A 66 -6.87 -7.19 10.31
C PHE A 66 -7.70 -8.42 10.66
N ALA A 67 -7.45 -9.01 11.83
CA ALA A 67 -8.30 -10.03 12.42
C ALA A 67 -8.86 -9.49 13.72
N VAL A 68 -10.19 -9.46 13.83
CA VAL A 68 -10.88 -8.90 15.00
C VAL A 68 -10.87 -9.90 16.17
N ASN A 69 -11.24 -11.15 15.90
CA ASN A 69 -11.47 -12.16 16.94
C ASN A 69 -10.51 -13.35 16.89
N GLN A 70 -9.71 -13.48 15.83
CA GLN A 70 -8.84 -14.64 15.59
C GLN A 70 -7.40 -14.29 15.92
N GLN A 71 -6.74 -15.15 16.69
CA GLN A 71 -5.31 -15.03 16.98
C GLN A 71 -4.54 -15.92 15.99
N PHE A 72 -3.53 -15.32 15.37
CA PHE A 72 -2.63 -15.97 14.43
C PHE A 72 -1.21 -15.82 14.93
N GLU A 73 -0.36 -16.80 14.69
CA GLU A 73 1.05 -16.76 15.12
C GLU A 73 1.85 -15.76 14.29
N ARG A 74 1.46 -15.57 13.02
CA ARG A 74 2.18 -14.75 12.04
C ARG A 74 1.23 -13.93 11.18
N SER A 75 1.76 -12.85 10.62
CA SER A 75 1.10 -12.05 9.58
C SER A 75 1.74 -12.34 8.24
N TYR A 76 0.93 -12.46 7.20
CA TYR A 76 1.42 -12.76 5.86
C TYR A 76 2.27 -11.62 5.31
N VAL A 77 3.50 -11.95 4.93
CA VAL A 77 4.43 -11.07 4.21
C VAL A 77 4.81 -11.73 2.90
N ARG A 78 4.91 -10.94 1.83
CA ARG A 78 5.31 -11.43 0.51
C ARG A 78 6.82 -11.34 0.37
N ASP A 79 7.49 -12.47 0.63
CA ASP A 79 8.97 -12.56 0.59
C ASP A 79 9.51 -12.74 -0.84
N ARG A 80 8.66 -13.19 -1.76
CA ARG A 80 9.05 -13.59 -3.13
C ARG A 80 8.01 -13.05 -4.11
N LEU A 81 8.47 -12.46 -5.22
CA LEU A 81 7.59 -11.98 -6.29
C LEU A 81 7.33 -13.06 -7.33
#